data_AF-A0A0H2X4I0-F1
#
_entry.id   AF-A0A0H2X4I0-F1
#
_cell.length_a   1.000
_cell.length_b   1.000
_cell.length_c   1.000
_cell.angle_alpha   90.00
_cell.angle_beta   90.00
_cell.angle_gamma   90.00
#
_symmetry.space_group_name_H-M   'P 1'
#
loop_
_entity.id
_entity.type
_entity.pdbx_description
1 polymer ?
#
loop_
_entity_poly.entity_id
_entity_poly.type
_entity_poly.pdbx_seq_one_letter_code
_entity_poly.pdbx_strand_id
1 'polypeptide(L)'
;MKPSLLAAAVLLTACFAPTAALAWGKRAHAAIDSAALQALPDDGPVFLKRHVQVIADGAVLPDGWRSESEPFLKIEEDPNHGWFREQFAFMANPPRSRYAFVLALYDEQRRLAQRDPAAAERMNVRWAGTLPYAATEGYERIVATMRQIRALRAAGEDTRELERTCAFLVSWFAHYIGDGAQPQHDSIHHDGWQGPNPHGYSTDPKVHGKFESDYIDKIALTPQDLLTRMPALAHHDGDVFEQLLGFLAIGTGRVEQVYRLEKAGAFDDASRTDGRAMVYLTAGDGAAMLRDLLVRAWRESALQPVPVRGPRSMDPAHPQYDPSTGSAPAPRSPALPSTQTQ
;
A
#
# COMPACT_ATOMS: atom_id res chain seq x y z
N MET A 1 1.28 65.81 -2.00
CA MET A 1 2.00 64.80 -2.81
C MET A 1 1.63 63.44 -2.25
N LYS A 2 0.89 62.62 -3.02
CA LYS A 2 0.32 61.34 -2.56
C LYS A 2 1.32 60.21 -2.87
N PRO A 3 1.58 59.27 -1.94
CA PRO A 3 2.46 58.14 -2.21
C PRO A 3 1.81 57.19 -3.22
N SER A 4 2.66 56.64 -4.09
CA SER A 4 2.29 55.92 -5.31
C SER A 4 1.68 54.54 -5.04
N LEU A 5 0.64 54.18 -5.78
CA LEU A 5 -0.17 52.95 -5.72
C LEU A 5 0.57 51.66 -6.20
N LEU A 6 1.90 51.60 -6.07
CA LEU A 6 2.72 50.50 -6.60
C LEU A 6 3.28 49.56 -5.52
N ALA A 7 2.95 49.77 -4.23
CA ALA A 7 3.44 48.93 -3.13
C ALA A 7 2.41 47.90 -2.62
N ALA A 8 1.20 47.83 -3.19
CA ALA A 8 0.13 46.95 -2.69
C ALA A 8 -0.07 45.65 -3.49
N ALA A 9 0.72 45.41 -4.55
CA ALA A 9 0.52 44.27 -5.45
C ALA A 9 1.42 43.06 -5.18
N VAL A 10 2.23 43.06 -4.10
CA VAL A 10 3.22 41.99 -3.83
C VAL A 10 2.85 41.08 -2.64
N LEU A 11 1.69 41.28 -2.00
CA LEU A 11 1.35 40.60 -0.74
C LEU A 11 0.09 39.72 -0.79
N LEU A 12 -0.31 39.26 -1.97
CA LEU A 12 -1.50 38.40 -2.12
C LEU A 12 -1.31 37.20 -3.07
N THR A 13 -0.06 36.81 -3.36
CA THR A 13 0.22 35.39 -3.64
C THR A 13 0.33 34.67 -2.31
N ALA A 14 -0.84 34.42 -1.70
CA ALA A 14 -0.96 33.33 -0.76
C ALA A 14 -0.48 32.08 -1.51
N CYS A 15 0.70 31.59 -1.12
CA CYS A 15 1.18 30.28 -1.51
C CYS A 15 0.10 29.29 -1.08
N PHE A 16 -0.79 28.91 -2.00
CA PHE A 16 -1.41 27.61 -1.97
C PHE A 16 -0.27 26.62 -2.24
N ALA A 17 0.53 26.33 -1.21
CA ALA A 17 1.25 25.09 -1.19
C ALA A 17 0.16 24.01 -1.31
N PRO A 18 0.18 23.15 -2.34
CA PRO A 18 -0.59 21.93 -2.25
C PRO A 18 -0.12 21.25 -0.98
N THR A 19 -1.01 21.15 0.02
CA THR A 19 -0.83 20.16 1.07
C THR A 19 -0.77 18.86 0.31
N ALA A 20 0.43 18.29 0.17
CA ALA A 20 0.58 16.94 -0.31
C ALA A 20 -0.37 16.12 0.54
N ALA A 21 -1.45 15.63 -0.08
CA ALA A 21 -2.33 14.68 0.58
C ALA A 21 -1.45 13.47 0.82
N LEU A 22 -0.98 13.33 2.06
CA LEU A 22 -0.30 12.15 2.54
C LEU A 22 -1.39 11.08 2.54
N ALA A 23 -1.18 10.02 1.76
CA ALA A 23 -1.91 8.77 1.90
C ALA A 23 -2.06 8.47 3.39
N TRP A 24 -3.23 8.02 3.87
CA TRP A 24 -3.51 7.80 5.32
C TRP A 24 -2.59 8.58 6.25
N GLY A 25 -2.89 9.85 6.58
CA GLY A 25 -1.94 10.68 7.33
C GLY A 25 -1.35 9.94 8.56
N LYS A 26 -0.10 10.26 8.94
CA LYS A 26 0.74 9.51 9.92
C LYS A 26 0.01 8.73 11.03
N ARG A 27 -1.01 9.33 11.64
CA ARG A 27 -1.84 8.68 12.67
C ARG A 27 -2.46 7.35 12.20
N ALA A 28 -3.05 7.29 11.01
CA ALA A 28 -3.69 6.07 10.51
C ALA A 28 -2.67 4.95 10.27
N HIS A 29 -1.59 5.21 9.53
CA HIS A 29 -0.52 4.22 9.34
C HIS A 29 0.05 3.73 10.68
N ALA A 30 0.40 4.65 11.60
CA ALA A 30 0.92 4.26 12.91
C ALA A 30 -0.07 3.42 13.74
N ALA A 31 -1.38 3.71 13.64
CA ALA A 31 -2.42 2.95 14.32
C ALA A 31 -2.56 1.52 13.73
N ILE A 32 -2.57 1.40 12.41
CA ILE A 32 -2.60 0.14 11.67
C ILE A 32 -1.41 -0.74 12.07
N ASP A 33 -0.20 -0.19 11.97
CA ASP A 33 1.05 -0.89 12.28
C ASP A 33 1.08 -1.38 13.72
N SER A 34 0.75 -0.48 14.66
CA SER A 34 0.76 -0.79 16.08
C SER A 34 -0.29 -1.84 16.45
N ALA A 35 -1.47 -1.81 15.82
CA ALA A 35 -2.52 -2.80 16.05
C ALA A 35 -2.10 -4.17 15.51
N ALA A 36 -1.53 -4.22 14.29
CA ALA A 36 -1.02 -5.44 13.69
C ALA A 36 0.04 -6.12 14.58
N LEU A 37 1.01 -5.34 15.09
CA LEU A 37 2.07 -5.84 15.96
C LEU A 37 1.57 -6.30 17.32
N GLN A 38 0.61 -5.59 17.92
CA GLN A 38 -0.02 -5.99 19.18
C GLN A 38 -0.78 -7.32 19.03
N ALA A 39 -1.41 -7.55 17.87
CA ALA A 39 -2.17 -8.75 17.57
C ALA A 39 -1.33 -9.94 17.07
N LEU A 40 0.00 -9.83 17.00
CA LEU A 40 0.86 -10.95 16.63
C LEU A 40 0.70 -12.11 17.64
N PRO A 41 0.49 -13.35 17.16
CA PRO A 41 0.44 -14.53 18.01
C PRO A 41 1.82 -14.86 18.58
N ASP A 42 1.86 -15.64 19.66
CA ASP A 42 3.10 -15.96 20.38
C ASP A 42 4.09 -16.81 19.55
N ASP A 43 3.59 -17.59 18.58
CA ASP A 43 4.39 -18.35 17.61
C ASP A 43 4.85 -17.50 16.41
N GLY A 44 4.44 -16.23 16.34
CA GLY A 44 4.76 -15.28 15.28
C GLY A 44 6.13 -14.59 15.44
N PRO A 45 6.41 -13.55 14.64
CA PRO A 45 7.63 -12.75 14.74
C PRO A 45 7.58 -11.76 15.93
N VAL A 46 7.41 -12.29 17.15
CA VAL A 46 7.17 -11.49 18.38
C VAL A 46 8.31 -10.53 18.73
N PHE A 47 9.51 -10.72 18.17
CA PHE A 47 10.63 -9.78 18.32
C PHE A 47 10.28 -8.38 17.79
N LEU A 48 9.40 -8.28 16.79
CA LEU A 48 8.93 -7.00 16.24
C LEU A 48 8.18 -6.15 17.28
N LYS A 49 7.56 -6.76 18.31
CA LYS A 49 6.86 -6.01 19.38
C LYS A 49 7.79 -5.04 20.11
N ARG A 50 9.11 -5.35 20.18
CA ARG A 50 10.13 -4.47 20.79
C ARG A 50 10.48 -3.25 19.93
N HIS A 51 10.07 -3.27 18.65
CA HIS A 51 10.37 -2.25 17.67
C HIS A 51 9.12 -1.50 17.18
N VAL A 52 7.99 -1.62 17.89
CA VAL A 52 6.72 -0.96 17.53
C VAL A 52 6.89 0.53 17.26
N GLN A 53 7.69 1.24 18.06
CA GLN A 53 7.92 2.67 17.86
C GLN A 53 8.68 2.98 16.57
N VAL A 54 9.70 2.17 16.24
CA VAL A 54 10.45 2.32 14.98
C VAL A 54 9.52 2.11 13.78
N ILE A 55 8.65 1.10 13.88
CA ILE A 55 7.71 0.78 12.81
C ILE A 55 6.68 1.91 12.64
N ALA A 56 6.03 2.33 13.74
CA ALA A 56 5.04 3.39 13.74
C ALA A 56 5.60 4.77 13.34
N ASP A 57 6.83 5.10 13.73
CA ASP A 57 7.47 6.36 13.30
C ASP A 57 7.91 6.31 11.83
N GLY A 58 8.28 5.13 11.34
CA GLY A 58 8.66 4.88 9.95
C GLY A 58 7.48 4.77 8.99
N ALA A 59 6.25 4.76 9.50
CA ALA A 59 5.06 4.37 8.77
C ALA A 59 4.65 5.31 7.62
N VAL A 60 5.25 6.52 7.54
CA VAL A 60 5.06 7.49 6.45
C VAL A 60 6.38 7.89 5.77
N LEU A 61 7.44 7.10 5.95
CA LEU A 61 8.69 7.34 5.22
C LEU A 61 8.49 7.29 3.70
N PRO A 62 7.76 6.31 3.12
CA PRO A 62 7.54 6.28 1.67
C PRO A 62 6.80 7.52 1.14
N ASP A 63 5.85 8.05 1.91
CA ASP A 63 5.21 9.33 1.60
C ASP A 63 6.20 10.51 1.53
N GLY A 64 7.24 10.50 2.36
CA GLY A 64 8.30 11.51 2.33
C GLY A 64 9.23 11.38 1.12
N TRP A 65 9.35 10.19 0.56
CA TRP A 65 10.25 9.87 -0.55
C TRP A 65 9.76 10.37 -1.90
N ARG A 66 8.46 10.67 -2.00
CA ARG A 66 7.81 11.26 -3.18
C ARG A 66 7.83 12.79 -3.23
N SER A 67 8.71 13.41 -2.46
CA SER A 67 8.97 14.85 -2.50
C SER A 67 9.62 15.26 -3.83
N GLU A 68 9.27 16.45 -4.33
CA GLU A 68 9.90 17.05 -5.52
C GLU A 68 11.39 17.35 -5.31
N SER A 69 11.86 17.37 -4.06
CA SER A 69 13.28 17.59 -3.74
C SER A 69 14.13 16.34 -4.00
N GLU A 70 13.50 15.17 -4.10
CA GLU A 70 14.13 13.86 -4.34
C GLU A 70 13.58 13.23 -5.64
N PRO A 71 13.79 13.85 -6.82
CA PRO A 71 13.01 13.54 -8.03
C PRO A 71 13.18 12.11 -8.56
N PHE A 72 14.37 11.51 -8.40
CA PHE A 72 14.59 10.11 -8.79
C PHE A 72 13.80 9.14 -7.92
N LEU A 73 13.77 9.43 -6.62
CA LEU A 73 13.05 8.62 -5.65
C LEU A 73 11.54 8.81 -5.83
N LYS A 74 11.10 10.04 -6.07
CA LYS A 74 9.72 10.34 -6.43
C LYS A 74 9.20 9.55 -7.63
N ILE A 75 9.97 9.46 -8.71
CA ILE A 75 9.58 8.71 -9.91
C ILE A 75 9.39 7.22 -9.60
N GLU A 76 10.23 6.66 -8.75
CA GLU A 76 10.17 5.24 -8.37
C GLU A 76 9.04 4.97 -7.37
N GLU A 77 8.86 5.85 -6.39
CA GLU A 77 7.98 5.62 -5.25
C GLU A 77 6.52 6.01 -5.54
N ASP A 78 6.25 7.12 -6.24
CA ASP A 78 4.88 7.62 -6.46
C ASP A 78 3.89 6.54 -6.97
N PRO A 79 4.24 5.68 -7.95
CA PRO A 79 3.35 4.62 -8.40
C PRO A 79 3.03 3.56 -7.34
N ASN A 80 3.88 3.36 -6.32
CA ASN A 80 3.72 2.30 -5.32
C ASN A 80 2.61 2.57 -4.28
N HIS A 81 2.02 3.77 -4.28
CA HIS A 81 0.99 4.18 -3.33
C HIS A 81 -0.45 3.90 -3.80
N GLY A 82 -0.67 3.29 -4.96
CA GLY A 82 -2.02 3.06 -5.44
C GLY A 82 -2.16 1.86 -6.37
N TRP A 83 -3.42 1.50 -6.63
CA TRP A 83 -3.81 0.42 -7.53
C TRP A 83 -5.13 0.74 -8.23
N PHE A 84 -5.07 1.63 -9.22
CA PHE A 84 -6.24 2.24 -9.86
C PHE A 84 -6.82 1.34 -10.95
N ARG A 85 -7.56 0.30 -10.54
CA ARG A 85 -8.03 -0.81 -11.41
C ARG A 85 -8.84 -0.37 -12.60
N GLU A 86 -9.61 0.71 -12.48
CA GLU A 86 -10.40 1.25 -13.57
C GLU A 86 -9.51 1.79 -14.71
N GLN A 87 -8.31 2.30 -14.38
CA GLN A 87 -7.37 2.82 -15.38
C GLN A 87 -6.85 1.72 -16.30
N PHE A 88 -6.62 0.51 -15.79
CA PHE A 88 -6.10 -0.63 -16.56
C PHE A 88 -7.14 -1.74 -16.76
N ALA A 89 -8.43 -1.39 -16.81
CA ALA A 89 -9.53 -2.35 -16.99
C ALA A 89 -9.45 -3.20 -18.28
N PHE A 90 -8.62 -2.80 -19.25
CA PHE A 90 -8.31 -3.62 -20.44
C PHE A 90 -7.52 -4.90 -20.09
N MET A 91 -6.90 -4.95 -18.92
CA MET A 91 -6.07 -6.05 -18.42
C MET A 91 -6.78 -6.74 -17.25
N ALA A 92 -7.55 -7.78 -17.55
CA ALA A 92 -8.32 -8.52 -16.54
C ALA A 92 -7.42 -9.23 -15.52
N ASN A 93 -6.27 -9.75 -15.95
CA ASN A 93 -5.32 -10.47 -15.13
C ASN A 93 -3.95 -9.78 -15.21
N PRO A 94 -3.59 -8.96 -14.22
CA PRO A 94 -2.26 -8.34 -14.13
C PRO A 94 -1.15 -9.40 -14.14
N PRO A 95 -0.08 -9.23 -14.93
CA PRO A 95 1.02 -10.18 -14.93
C PRO A 95 1.78 -10.13 -13.60
N ARG A 96 2.35 -11.25 -13.17
CA ARG A 96 3.15 -11.32 -11.94
C ARG A 96 4.49 -10.59 -12.05
N SER A 97 4.95 -10.30 -13.26
CA SER A 97 6.12 -9.46 -13.51
C SER A 97 5.69 -7.99 -13.48
N ARG A 98 6.23 -7.21 -12.54
CA ARG A 98 6.06 -5.76 -12.49
C ARG A 98 6.40 -5.14 -13.85
N TYR A 99 7.51 -5.55 -14.45
CA TYR A 99 7.93 -5.01 -15.75
C TYR A 99 6.99 -5.39 -16.89
N ALA A 100 6.44 -6.61 -16.89
CA ALA A 100 5.44 -6.99 -17.90
C ALA A 100 4.17 -6.14 -17.77
N PHE A 101 3.79 -5.77 -16.54
CA PHE A 101 2.67 -4.85 -16.30
C PHE A 101 2.98 -3.46 -16.85
N VAL A 102 4.17 -2.91 -16.57
CA VAL A 102 4.62 -1.62 -17.14
C VAL A 102 4.58 -1.63 -18.67
N LEU A 103 5.10 -2.70 -19.30
CA LEU A 103 5.10 -2.83 -20.75
C LEU A 103 3.70 -2.93 -21.33
N ALA A 104 2.79 -3.67 -20.69
CA ALA A 104 1.42 -3.78 -21.14
C ALA A 104 0.66 -2.43 -21.04
N LEU A 105 0.93 -1.61 -20.02
CA LEU A 105 0.43 -0.23 -19.96
C LEU A 105 1.00 0.62 -21.11
N TYR A 106 2.30 0.50 -21.39
CA TYR A 106 2.95 1.23 -22.48
C TYR A 106 2.36 0.86 -23.85
N ASP A 107 2.11 -0.42 -24.11
CA ASP A 107 1.50 -0.87 -25.36
C ASP A 107 0.07 -0.35 -25.51
N GLU A 108 -0.73 -0.37 -24.44
CA GLU A 108 -2.08 0.20 -24.47
C GLU A 108 -2.06 1.72 -24.63
N GLN A 109 -1.10 2.41 -24.00
CA GLN A 109 -0.89 3.85 -24.17
C GLN A 109 -0.64 4.21 -25.63
N ARG A 110 0.22 3.45 -26.32
CA ARG A 110 0.51 3.67 -27.75
C ARG A 110 -0.70 3.43 -28.63
N ARG A 111 -1.52 2.43 -28.29
CA ARG A 111 -2.78 2.16 -28.98
C ARG A 111 -3.80 3.28 -28.75
N LEU A 112 -3.90 3.78 -27.52
CA LEU A 112 -4.75 4.93 -27.17
C LEU A 112 -4.31 6.20 -27.88
N ALA A 113 -3.01 6.49 -27.95
CA ALA A 113 -2.49 7.71 -28.55
C ALA A 113 -2.90 7.91 -30.02
N GLN A 114 -3.22 6.82 -30.73
CA GLN A 114 -3.69 6.87 -32.12
C GLN A 114 -5.18 7.23 -32.26
N ARG A 115 -5.99 7.04 -31.21
CA ARG A 115 -7.47 7.17 -31.24
C ARG A 115 -8.01 8.22 -30.28
N ASP A 116 -7.38 8.37 -29.13
CA ASP A 116 -7.73 9.27 -28.04
C ASP A 116 -6.44 9.71 -27.32
N PRO A 117 -5.74 10.74 -27.83
CA PRO A 117 -4.51 11.23 -27.24
C PRO A 117 -4.66 11.70 -25.79
N ALA A 118 -5.82 12.28 -25.44
CA ALA A 118 -6.07 12.78 -24.08
C ALA A 118 -6.18 11.63 -23.07
N ALA A 119 -6.87 10.54 -23.42
CA ALA A 119 -6.91 9.34 -22.58
C ALA A 119 -5.53 8.67 -22.45
N ALA A 120 -4.68 8.76 -23.48
CA ALA A 120 -3.34 8.18 -23.46
C ALA A 120 -2.39 8.85 -22.44
N GLU A 121 -2.59 10.14 -22.13
CA GLU A 121 -1.74 10.88 -21.17
C GLU A 121 -1.70 10.24 -19.77
N ARG A 122 -2.78 9.56 -19.38
CA ARG A 122 -2.92 8.88 -18.08
C ARG A 122 -2.84 7.36 -18.17
N MET A 123 -2.54 6.79 -19.34
CA MET A 123 -2.30 5.35 -19.46
C MET A 123 -0.83 5.03 -19.15
N ASN A 124 -0.44 5.04 -17.87
CA ASN A 124 0.92 4.74 -17.44
C ASN A 124 0.97 4.37 -15.96
N VAL A 125 2.15 3.98 -15.47
CA VAL A 125 2.35 3.49 -14.11
C VAL A 125 1.91 4.48 -13.03
N ARG A 126 2.07 5.80 -13.25
CA ARG A 126 1.67 6.81 -12.27
C ARG A 126 0.16 6.79 -12.02
N TRP A 127 -0.62 6.56 -13.07
CA TRP A 127 -2.08 6.62 -13.03
C TRP A 127 -2.75 5.25 -13.01
N ALA A 128 -1.97 4.18 -13.11
CA ALA A 128 -2.42 2.80 -12.89
C ALA A 128 -2.02 2.28 -11.50
N GLY A 129 -0.87 2.71 -10.98
CA GLY A 129 -0.31 2.26 -9.71
C GLY A 129 0.42 0.91 -9.79
N THR A 130 1.29 0.64 -8.82
CA THR A 130 2.13 -0.57 -8.71
C THR A 130 2.20 -1.12 -7.28
N LEU A 131 1.31 -0.67 -6.40
CA LEU A 131 1.24 -1.08 -4.99
C LEU A 131 1.35 -2.60 -4.75
N PRO A 132 0.59 -3.50 -5.42
CA PRO A 132 0.68 -4.93 -5.14
C PRO A 132 2.06 -5.53 -5.41
N TYR A 133 2.80 -4.97 -6.37
CA TYR A 133 4.19 -5.36 -6.64
C TYR A 133 5.11 -4.89 -5.52
N ALA A 134 4.99 -3.62 -5.12
CA ALA A 134 5.81 -3.04 -4.04
C ALA A 134 5.60 -3.78 -2.71
N ALA A 135 4.35 -4.08 -2.37
CA ALA A 135 3.99 -4.85 -1.19
C ALA A 135 4.54 -6.28 -1.25
N THR A 136 4.42 -6.98 -2.39
CA THR A 136 4.95 -8.35 -2.53
C THR A 136 6.47 -8.40 -2.42
N GLU A 137 7.17 -7.46 -3.06
CA GLU A 137 8.63 -7.36 -2.94
C GLU A 137 9.06 -7.00 -1.51
N GLY A 138 8.33 -6.11 -0.83
CA GLY A 138 8.54 -5.79 0.58
C GLY A 138 8.38 -7.02 1.48
N TYR A 139 7.33 -7.81 1.24
CA TYR A 139 7.10 -9.09 1.89
C TYR A 139 8.28 -10.04 1.70
N GLU A 140 8.78 -10.21 0.48
CA GLU A 140 9.91 -11.10 0.19
C GLU A 140 11.22 -10.65 0.87
N ARG A 141 11.48 -9.33 0.95
CA ARG A 141 12.60 -8.78 1.73
C ARG A 141 12.49 -9.18 3.21
N ILE A 142 11.29 -9.10 3.80
CA ILE A 142 11.04 -9.50 5.19
C ILE A 142 11.28 -11.00 5.38
N VAL A 143 10.76 -11.85 4.49
CA VAL A 143 11.00 -13.30 4.54
C VAL A 143 12.50 -13.61 4.52
N ALA A 144 13.24 -12.99 3.61
CA ALA A 144 14.68 -13.18 3.49
C ALA A 144 15.44 -12.75 4.75
N THR A 145 15.10 -11.60 5.33
CA THR A 145 15.72 -11.09 6.56
C THR A 145 15.36 -11.96 7.77
N MET A 146 14.11 -12.39 7.92
CA MET A 146 13.70 -13.30 8.98
C MET A 146 14.43 -14.65 8.89
N ARG A 147 14.70 -15.15 7.69
CA ARG A 147 15.49 -16.37 7.48
C ARG A 147 16.92 -16.21 7.99
N GLN A 148 17.55 -15.06 7.74
CA GLN A 148 18.87 -14.75 8.27
C GLN A 148 18.86 -14.63 9.80
N ILE A 149 17.84 -13.99 10.39
CA ILE A 149 17.65 -13.93 11.85
C ILE A 149 17.57 -15.34 12.45
N ARG A 150 16.82 -16.25 11.82
CA ARG A 150 16.74 -17.66 12.27
C ARG A 150 18.09 -18.36 12.22
N ALA A 151 18.85 -18.18 11.14
CA ALA A 151 20.16 -18.78 10.97
C ALA A 151 21.14 -18.32 12.07
N LEU A 152 21.21 -17.01 12.33
CA LEU A 152 22.05 -16.44 13.37
C LEU A 152 21.64 -16.92 14.77
N ARG A 153 20.33 -16.95 15.07
CA ARG A 153 19.83 -17.51 16.34
C ARG A 153 20.23 -18.98 16.52
N ALA A 154 20.15 -19.79 15.47
CA ALA A 154 20.57 -21.20 15.52
C ALA A 154 22.08 -21.37 15.73
N ALA A 155 22.89 -20.42 15.25
CA ALA A 155 24.33 -20.35 15.48
C ALA A 155 24.71 -19.75 16.86
N GLY A 156 23.74 -19.25 17.64
CA GLY A 156 24.00 -18.57 18.91
C GLY A 156 24.58 -17.16 18.75
N GLU A 157 24.41 -16.54 17.57
CA GLU A 157 24.92 -15.22 17.24
C GLU A 157 23.91 -14.10 17.60
N ASP A 158 24.42 -12.88 17.77
CA ASP A 158 23.59 -11.70 18.09
C ASP A 158 22.75 -11.25 16.89
N THR A 159 21.44 -11.14 17.08
CA THR A 159 20.49 -10.72 16.05
C THR A 159 19.95 -9.31 16.21
N ARG A 160 20.35 -8.55 17.24
CA ARG A 160 19.73 -7.25 17.58
C ARG A 160 19.68 -6.25 16.42
N GLU A 161 20.79 -6.05 15.71
CA GLU A 161 20.83 -5.09 14.59
C GLU A 161 20.06 -5.60 13.36
N LEU A 162 20.04 -6.91 13.13
CA LEU A 162 19.28 -7.49 12.03
C LEU A 162 17.77 -7.49 12.32
N GLU A 163 17.36 -7.67 13.58
CA GLU A 163 15.98 -7.48 14.04
C GLU A 163 15.53 -6.03 13.86
N ARG A 164 16.39 -5.05 14.19
CA ARG A 164 16.12 -3.63 13.94
C ARG A 164 16.01 -3.32 12.45
N THR A 165 16.88 -3.89 11.62
CA THR A 165 16.80 -3.77 10.16
C THR A 165 15.52 -4.39 9.62
N CYS A 166 15.13 -5.55 10.14
CA CYS A 166 13.85 -6.18 9.80
C CYS A 166 12.67 -5.28 10.19
N ALA A 167 12.72 -4.60 11.33
CA ALA A 167 11.68 -3.65 11.73
C ALA A 167 11.57 -2.47 10.76
N PHE A 168 12.67 -1.94 10.24
CA PHE A 168 12.64 -0.93 9.18
C PHE A 168 12.03 -1.47 7.87
N LEU A 169 12.37 -2.69 7.46
CA LEU A 169 11.73 -3.31 6.29
C LEU A 169 10.23 -3.53 6.50
N VAL A 170 9.83 -3.86 7.73
CA VAL A 170 8.41 -3.94 8.12
C VAL A 170 7.74 -2.57 8.03
N SER A 171 8.35 -1.48 8.49
CA SER A 171 7.73 -0.14 8.39
C SER A 171 7.49 0.28 6.94
N TRP A 172 8.46 0.00 6.06
CA TRP A 172 8.31 0.26 4.63
C TRP A 172 7.21 -0.60 4.01
N PHE A 173 7.24 -1.91 4.22
CA PHE A 173 6.18 -2.81 3.71
C PHE A 173 4.80 -2.46 4.26
N ALA A 174 4.70 -2.15 5.55
CA ALA A 174 3.45 -1.87 6.24
C ALA A 174 2.75 -0.61 5.71
N HIS A 175 3.51 0.38 5.25
CA HIS A 175 2.98 1.55 4.55
C HIS A 175 2.08 1.15 3.38
N TYR A 176 2.54 0.27 2.49
CA TYR A 176 1.74 -0.18 1.34
C TYR A 176 0.49 -0.96 1.73
N ILE A 177 0.52 -1.71 2.84
CA ILE A 177 -0.67 -2.39 3.36
C ILE A 177 -1.65 -1.37 3.94
N GLY A 178 -1.14 -0.32 4.59
CA GLY A 178 -1.93 0.83 5.00
C GLY A 178 -2.63 1.48 3.81
N ASP A 179 -1.89 1.88 2.78
CA ASP A 179 -2.42 2.51 1.56
C ASP A 179 -3.50 1.65 0.91
N GLY A 180 -3.26 0.35 0.73
CA GLY A 180 -4.25 -0.57 0.18
C GLY A 180 -5.49 -0.78 1.08
N ALA A 181 -5.44 -0.33 2.33
CA ALA A 181 -6.61 -0.29 3.20
C ALA A 181 -7.47 0.97 2.96
N GLN A 182 -6.94 2.01 2.32
CA GLN A 182 -7.64 3.24 1.97
C GLN A 182 -8.40 3.00 0.65
N PRO A 183 -9.74 2.93 0.64
CA PRO A 183 -10.49 2.61 -0.57
C PRO A 183 -10.15 3.50 -1.78
N GLN A 184 -9.89 4.79 -1.55
CA GLN A 184 -9.56 5.75 -2.60
C GLN A 184 -8.18 5.50 -3.23
N HIS A 185 -7.24 4.84 -2.56
CA HIS A 185 -5.95 4.44 -3.16
C HIS A 185 -6.09 3.34 -4.21
N ASP A 186 -7.23 2.64 -4.23
CA ASP A 186 -7.52 1.53 -5.13
C ASP A 186 -8.45 1.91 -6.29
N SER A 187 -8.63 3.21 -6.55
CA SER A 187 -9.53 3.70 -7.60
C SER A 187 -9.10 5.01 -8.24
N ILE A 188 -9.44 5.19 -9.52
CA ILE A 188 -9.29 6.49 -10.19
C ILE A 188 -10.06 7.62 -9.47
N HIS A 189 -11.02 7.32 -8.61
CA HIS A 189 -11.75 8.31 -7.82
C HIS A 189 -10.99 8.75 -6.55
N HIS A 190 -9.65 8.75 -6.58
CA HIS A 190 -8.86 9.09 -5.40
C HIS A 190 -9.03 10.57 -5.00
N ASP A 191 -8.91 11.50 -5.95
CA ASP A 191 -9.00 12.96 -5.77
C ASP A 191 -10.32 13.54 -6.28
N GLY A 192 -11.44 12.89 -5.94
CA GLY A 192 -12.77 13.28 -6.43
C GLY A 192 -13.32 12.33 -7.48
N TRP A 193 -14.64 12.33 -7.61
CA TRP A 193 -15.33 11.48 -8.57
C TRP A 193 -14.95 11.86 -10.00
N GLN A 194 -14.62 10.85 -10.82
CA GLN A 194 -14.21 11.01 -12.21
C GLN A 194 -15.24 10.34 -13.14
N GLY A 195 -15.49 10.93 -14.31
CA GLY A 195 -16.46 10.40 -15.27
C GLY A 195 -17.93 10.66 -14.90
N PRO A 196 -18.88 9.84 -15.41
CA PRO A 196 -20.31 10.04 -15.16
C PRO A 196 -20.65 10.05 -13.67
N ASN A 197 -21.36 11.09 -13.21
CA ASN A 197 -21.66 11.31 -11.80
C ASN A 197 -23.17 11.47 -11.56
N PRO A 198 -23.99 10.45 -11.82
CA PRO A 198 -25.46 10.55 -11.69
C PRO A 198 -25.91 10.76 -10.23
N HIS A 199 -25.07 10.38 -9.26
CA HIS A 199 -25.34 10.52 -7.84
C HIS A 199 -24.82 11.84 -7.26
N GLY A 200 -24.15 12.69 -8.04
CA GLY A 200 -23.65 13.99 -7.59
C GLY A 200 -22.70 13.89 -6.40
N TYR A 201 -21.74 12.96 -6.47
CA TYR A 201 -20.62 12.86 -5.52
C TYR A 201 -19.63 14.00 -5.71
N SER A 202 -18.84 14.31 -4.67
CA SER A 202 -17.85 15.39 -4.73
C SER A 202 -16.81 15.14 -5.83
N THR A 203 -16.48 16.20 -6.58
CA THR A 203 -15.35 16.24 -7.52
C THR A 203 -14.23 17.12 -6.99
N ASP A 204 -14.33 17.60 -5.73
CA ASP A 204 -13.28 18.38 -5.08
C ASP A 204 -12.14 17.42 -4.68
N PRO A 205 -10.89 17.66 -5.12
CA PRO A 205 -9.75 16.82 -4.75
C PRO A 205 -9.51 16.72 -3.25
N LYS A 206 -10.04 17.65 -2.44
CA LYS A 206 -9.95 17.60 -0.98
C LYS A 206 -10.71 16.45 -0.33
N VAL A 207 -11.58 15.74 -1.07
CA VAL A 207 -12.30 14.57 -0.54
C VAL A 207 -11.35 13.51 -0.01
N HIS A 208 -10.18 13.37 -0.64
CA HIS A 208 -9.14 12.40 -0.27
C HIS A 208 -8.64 12.65 1.17
N GLY A 209 -8.10 13.85 1.40
CA GLY A 209 -7.60 14.26 2.72
C GLY A 209 -8.68 14.32 3.81
N LYS A 210 -9.95 14.57 3.42
CA LYS A 210 -11.08 14.60 4.36
C LYS A 210 -11.29 13.25 5.04
N PHE A 211 -11.17 12.14 4.30
CA PHE A 211 -11.35 10.79 4.84
C PHE A 211 -10.12 10.30 5.59
N GLU A 212 -8.93 10.41 4.98
CA GLU A 212 -7.74 9.69 5.43
C GLU A 212 -6.88 10.45 6.47
N SER A 213 -7.06 11.76 6.59
CA SER A 213 -6.26 12.61 7.47
C SER A 213 -7.14 13.42 8.42
N ASP A 214 -7.97 14.32 7.88
CA ASP A 214 -8.77 15.24 8.71
C ASP A 214 -9.71 14.47 9.65
N TYR A 215 -10.46 13.52 9.12
CA TYR A 215 -11.38 12.74 9.94
C TYR A 215 -10.67 11.79 10.89
N ILE A 216 -9.53 11.21 10.48
CA ILE A 216 -8.69 10.35 11.33
C ILE A 216 -8.18 11.11 12.55
N ASP A 217 -7.70 12.34 12.36
CA ASP A 217 -7.25 13.20 13.45
C ASP A 217 -8.42 13.66 14.32
N LYS A 218 -9.56 14.02 13.72
CA LYS A 218 -10.77 14.40 14.46
C LYS A 218 -11.27 13.30 15.40
N ILE A 219 -11.25 12.02 14.98
CA ILE A 219 -11.64 10.90 15.84
C ILE A 219 -10.51 10.41 16.76
N ALA A 220 -9.31 11.00 16.62
CA ALA A 220 -8.11 10.63 17.36
C ALA A 220 -7.84 9.11 17.32
N LEU A 221 -7.89 8.52 16.13
CA LEU A 221 -7.75 7.07 15.92
C LEU A 221 -6.57 6.49 16.71
N THR A 222 -6.82 5.39 17.43
CA THR A 222 -5.83 4.65 18.20
C THR A 222 -5.72 3.20 17.73
N PRO A 223 -4.61 2.51 18.05
CA PRO A 223 -4.49 1.08 17.79
C PRO A 223 -5.59 0.24 18.47
N GLN A 224 -6.04 0.64 19.67
CA GLN A 224 -7.04 -0.07 20.44
C GLN A 224 -8.42 -0.08 19.76
N ASP A 225 -8.74 0.98 19.03
CA ASP A 225 -9.96 1.05 18.22
C ASP A 225 -9.99 -0.03 17.14
N LEU A 226 -8.82 -0.37 16.59
CA LEU A 226 -8.67 -1.36 15.52
C LEU A 226 -8.61 -2.79 16.06
N LEU A 227 -7.91 -3.02 17.18
CA LEU A 227 -7.68 -4.37 17.74
C LEU A 227 -8.98 -5.19 17.90
N THR A 228 -10.07 -4.54 18.31
CA THR A 228 -11.37 -5.21 18.52
C THR A 228 -12.17 -5.43 17.23
N ARG A 229 -11.71 -4.87 16.11
CA ARG A 229 -12.36 -4.87 14.80
C ARG A 229 -11.61 -5.69 13.76
N MET A 230 -10.36 -6.06 14.06
CA MET A 230 -9.56 -6.92 13.19
C MET A 230 -10.24 -8.28 12.99
N PRO A 231 -10.41 -8.71 11.73
CA PRO A 231 -10.77 -10.08 11.42
C PRO A 231 -9.82 -11.11 12.07
N ALA A 232 -10.30 -12.35 12.20
CA ALA A 232 -9.46 -13.47 12.60
C ALA A 232 -8.34 -13.73 11.58
N LEU A 233 -7.26 -14.38 12.02
CA LEU A 233 -6.11 -14.73 11.18
C LEU A 233 -6.56 -15.59 9.98
N ALA A 234 -6.32 -15.13 8.74
CA ALA A 234 -6.84 -15.78 7.53
C ALA A 234 -5.78 -15.93 6.42
N HIS A 235 -4.94 -14.92 6.17
CA HIS A 235 -4.04 -14.89 5.00
C HIS A 235 -2.73 -15.67 5.20
N HIS A 236 -2.73 -16.73 6.01
CA HIS A 236 -1.53 -17.53 6.28
C HIS A 236 -1.24 -18.59 5.20
N ASP A 237 -2.22 -18.94 4.36
CA ASP A 237 -2.09 -19.94 3.28
C ASP A 237 -2.44 -19.36 1.91
N GLY A 238 -1.90 -19.95 0.84
CA GLY A 238 -2.12 -19.50 -0.55
C GLY A 238 -1.02 -18.58 -1.06
N ASP A 239 -1.29 -17.86 -2.15
CA ASP A 239 -0.33 -17.00 -2.84
C ASP A 239 -0.44 -15.54 -2.37
N VAL A 240 0.68 -14.92 -1.97
CA VAL A 240 0.69 -13.55 -1.42
C VAL A 240 0.26 -12.51 -2.44
N PHE A 241 0.73 -12.62 -3.68
CA PHE A 241 0.38 -11.65 -4.71
C PHE A 241 -1.13 -11.70 -4.99
N GLU A 242 -1.71 -12.89 -5.09
CA GLU A 242 -3.18 -13.05 -5.22
C GLU A 242 -3.93 -12.53 -3.99
N GLN A 243 -3.43 -12.78 -2.78
CA GLN A 243 -4.04 -12.25 -1.54
C GLN A 243 -4.03 -10.71 -1.53
N LEU A 244 -2.92 -10.08 -1.92
CA LEU A 244 -2.82 -8.63 -2.02
C LEU A 244 -3.78 -8.07 -3.08
N LEU A 245 -3.86 -8.69 -4.26
CA LEU A 245 -4.85 -8.29 -5.28
C LEU A 245 -6.29 -8.43 -4.76
N GLY A 246 -6.59 -9.48 -4.00
CA GLY A 246 -7.89 -9.67 -3.36
C GLY A 246 -8.20 -8.62 -2.29
N PHE A 247 -7.20 -8.24 -1.48
CA PHE A 247 -7.32 -7.18 -0.48
C PHE A 247 -7.62 -5.82 -1.12
N LEU A 248 -6.87 -5.42 -2.14
CA LEU A 248 -7.11 -4.18 -2.88
C LEU A 248 -8.47 -4.19 -3.58
N ALA A 249 -8.93 -5.36 -4.07
CA ALA A 249 -10.26 -5.50 -4.65
C ALA A 249 -11.39 -5.21 -3.66
N ILE A 250 -11.22 -5.57 -2.39
CA ILE A 250 -12.17 -5.24 -1.32
C ILE A 250 -12.17 -3.73 -1.08
N GLY A 251 -11.00 -3.08 -1.09
CA GLY A 251 -10.85 -1.62 -1.02
C GLY A 251 -11.60 -0.90 -2.14
N THR A 252 -11.32 -1.23 -3.40
CA THR A 252 -12.02 -0.67 -4.58
C THR A 252 -13.55 -0.79 -4.43
N GLY A 253 -14.05 -1.92 -3.94
CA GLY A 253 -15.48 -2.18 -3.75
C GLY A 253 -16.18 -1.25 -2.74
N ARG A 254 -15.42 -0.49 -1.94
CA ARG A 254 -15.94 0.43 -0.90
C ARG A 254 -15.89 1.90 -1.30
N VAL A 255 -15.26 2.24 -2.43
CA VAL A 255 -15.07 3.63 -2.88
C VAL A 255 -16.39 4.40 -2.93
N GLU A 256 -17.40 3.84 -3.60
CA GLU A 256 -18.70 4.51 -3.71
C GLU A 256 -19.36 4.72 -2.34
N GLN A 257 -19.19 3.78 -1.40
CA GLN A 257 -19.70 3.92 -0.04
C GLN A 257 -18.99 5.03 0.73
N VAL A 258 -17.67 5.22 0.54
CA VAL A 258 -16.94 6.38 1.08
C VAL A 258 -17.53 7.68 0.54
N TYR A 259 -17.80 7.77 -0.77
CA TYR A 259 -18.43 8.95 -1.37
C TYR A 259 -19.87 9.21 -0.89
N ARG A 260 -20.66 8.15 -0.65
CA ARG A 260 -21.99 8.29 -0.02
C ARG A 260 -21.90 8.86 1.39
N LEU A 261 -20.94 8.39 2.19
CA LEU A 261 -20.67 8.88 3.53
C LEU A 261 -20.19 10.33 3.52
N GLU A 262 -19.29 10.68 2.61
CA GLU A 262 -18.80 12.05 2.45
C GLU A 262 -19.94 13.00 2.10
N LYS A 263 -20.75 12.66 1.09
CA LYS A 263 -21.91 13.45 0.68
C LYS A 263 -22.93 13.64 1.80
N ALA A 264 -23.06 12.64 2.68
CA ALA A 264 -23.93 12.71 3.85
C ALA A 264 -23.33 13.51 5.01
N GLY A 265 -22.10 14.02 4.88
CA GLY A 265 -21.38 14.77 5.92
C GLY A 265 -20.80 13.90 7.04
N ALA A 266 -20.61 12.59 6.82
CA ALA A 266 -20.15 11.66 7.85
C ALA A 266 -18.72 11.95 8.36
N PHE A 267 -17.90 12.62 7.55
CA PHE A 267 -16.52 12.98 7.88
C PHE A 267 -16.36 14.42 8.39
N ASP A 268 -17.46 15.17 8.47
CA ASP A 268 -17.46 16.55 8.98
C ASP A 268 -17.52 16.60 10.51
N ASP A 269 -18.27 15.67 11.11
CA ASP A 269 -18.55 15.62 12.55
C ASP A 269 -18.12 14.27 13.16
N ALA A 270 -17.18 14.32 14.12
CA ALA A 270 -16.69 13.16 14.84
C ALA A 270 -17.76 12.49 15.73
N SER A 271 -18.87 13.18 16.05
CA SER A 271 -19.98 12.61 16.84
C SER A 271 -20.74 11.51 16.07
N ARG A 272 -20.69 11.55 14.74
CA ARG A 272 -21.34 10.55 13.89
C ARG A 272 -20.57 9.23 13.89
N THR A 273 -21.32 8.13 13.99
CA THR A 273 -20.75 6.78 14.11
C THR A 273 -20.48 6.11 12.76
N ASP A 274 -21.13 6.55 11.68
CA ASP A 274 -21.04 5.95 10.36
C ASP A 274 -19.69 6.19 9.68
N GLY A 275 -19.16 7.42 9.74
CA GLY A 275 -17.81 7.72 9.27
C GLY A 275 -16.76 6.89 10.04
N ARG A 276 -16.87 6.83 11.36
CA ARG A 276 -15.99 6.08 12.25
C ARG A 276 -16.06 4.58 11.98
N ALA A 277 -17.26 4.05 11.72
CA ALA A 277 -17.45 2.65 11.38
C ALA A 277 -16.74 2.29 10.07
N MET A 278 -16.77 3.17 9.06
CA MET A 278 -16.01 2.95 7.82
C MET A 278 -14.50 2.96 8.07
N VAL A 279 -13.99 3.95 8.79
CA VAL A 279 -12.56 4.01 9.15
C VAL A 279 -12.12 2.75 9.90
N TYR A 280 -12.87 2.34 10.92
CA TYR A 280 -12.52 1.17 11.72
C TYR A 280 -12.59 -0.13 10.91
N LEU A 281 -13.51 -0.22 9.96
CA LEU A 281 -13.58 -1.35 9.03
C LEU A 281 -12.34 -1.38 8.14
N THR A 282 -12.04 -0.27 7.45
CA THR A 282 -10.95 -0.23 6.47
C THR A 282 -9.58 -0.34 7.13
N ALA A 283 -9.29 0.45 8.16
CA ALA A 283 -8.03 0.38 8.90
C ALA A 283 -7.89 -0.93 9.70
N GLY A 284 -9.01 -1.49 10.19
CA GLY A 284 -9.03 -2.80 10.85
C GLY A 284 -8.66 -3.95 9.89
N ASP A 285 -9.15 -3.90 8.65
CA ASP A 285 -8.76 -4.84 7.60
C ASP A 285 -7.28 -4.69 7.24
N GLY A 286 -6.78 -3.45 7.12
CA GLY A 286 -5.34 -3.18 6.91
C GLY A 286 -4.46 -3.74 8.02
N ALA A 287 -4.84 -3.52 9.28
CA ALA A 287 -4.11 -4.06 10.43
C ALA A 287 -4.12 -5.60 10.45
N ALA A 288 -5.25 -6.21 10.09
CA ALA A 288 -5.36 -7.67 10.00
C ALA A 288 -4.53 -8.23 8.85
N MET A 289 -4.55 -7.60 7.68
CA MET A 289 -3.72 -8.00 6.53
C MET A 289 -2.23 -7.92 6.88
N LEU A 290 -1.78 -6.83 7.51
CA LEU A 290 -0.40 -6.67 7.94
C LEU A 290 -0.01 -7.75 8.97
N ARG A 291 -0.83 -7.99 9.99
CA ARG A 291 -0.60 -9.07 10.98
C ARG A 291 -0.46 -10.41 10.27
N ASP A 292 -1.40 -10.75 9.40
CA ASP A 292 -1.46 -12.04 8.74
C ASP A 292 -0.23 -12.27 7.85
N LEU A 293 0.18 -11.26 7.08
CA LEU A 293 1.37 -11.35 6.22
C LEU A 293 2.67 -11.40 7.03
N LEU A 294 2.76 -10.72 8.18
CA LEU A 294 3.93 -10.86 9.08
C LEU A 294 4.01 -12.26 9.70
N VAL A 295 2.88 -12.84 10.11
CA VAL A 295 2.80 -14.23 10.59
C VAL A 295 3.19 -15.21 9.48
N ARG A 296 2.65 -15.01 8.28
CA ARG A 296 2.98 -15.81 7.10
C ARG A 296 4.48 -15.71 6.77
N ALA A 297 5.05 -14.51 6.76
CA ALA A 297 6.47 -14.29 6.48
C ALA A 297 7.37 -15.01 7.48
N TRP A 298 7.00 -14.97 8.77
CA TRP A 298 7.71 -15.69 9.81
C TRP A 298 7.67 -17.19 9.61
N ARG A 299 6.51 -17.77 9.25
CA ARG A 299 6.38 -19.20 8.96
C ARG A 299 7.14 -19.59 7.69
N GLU A 300 7.02 -18.81 6.63
CA GLU A 300 7.72 -19.02 5.36
C GLU A 300 9.24 -18.96 5.52
N SER A 301 9.75 -18.05 6.37
CA SER A 301 11.19 -17.93 6.64
C SER A 301 11.80 -19.18 7.28
N ALA A 302 10.98 -20.07 7.86
CA ALA A 302 11.43 -21.36 8.40
C ALA A 302 11.62 -22.43 7.31
N LEU A 303 11.09 -22.21 6.11
CA LEU A 303 11.30 -23.12 4.98
C LEU A 303 12.75 -23.08 4.53
N GLN A 304 13.28 -24.26 4.24
CA GLN A 304 14.57 -24.38 3.56
C GLN A 304 14.43 -23.83 2.14
N PRO A 305 15.36 -22.97 1.67
CA PRO A 305 15.38 -22.57 0.27
C PRO A 305 15.43 -23.80 -0.63
N VAL A 306 14.43 -23.96 -1.50
CA VAL A 306 14.40 -25.07 -2.44
C VAL A 306 15.49 -24.83 -3.50
N PRO A 307 16.41 -25.79 -3.74
CA PRO A 307 17.37 -25.66 -4.82
C PRO A 307 16.66 -25.48 -6.16
N VAL A 308 17.08 -24.50 -6.95
CA VAL A 308 16.54 -24.28 -8.30
C VAL A 308 16.80 -25.53 -9.14
N ARG A 309 15.72 -26.22 -9.55
CA ARG A 309 15.78 -27.36 -10.48
C ARG A 309 15.48 -26.86 -11.89
N GLY A 310 16.47 -26.88 -12.77
CA GLY A 310 16.35 -26.40 -14.16
C GLY A 310 16.99 -25.03 -14.39
N PRO A 311 16.73 -24.40 -15.56
CA PRO A 311 17.22 -23.08 -15.90
C PRO A 311 16.80 -22.03 -14.85
N ARG A 312 17.63 -21.03 -14.60
CA ARG A 312 17.29 -19.92 -13.69
C ARG A 312 16.26 -19.00 -14.35
N SER A 313 15.58 -18.16 -13.56
CA SER A 313 14.56 -17.23 -14.09
C SER A 313 15.08 -16.30 -15.20
N MET A 314 16.34 -15.89 -15.14
CA MET A 314 16.99 -15.03 -16.14
C MET A 314 17.62 -15.82 -17.32
N ASP A 315 17.52 -17.15 -17.32
CA ASP A 315 18.06 -17.97 -18.40
C ASP A 315 17.09 -17.96 -19.60
N PRO A 316 17.52 -17.57 -20.82
CA PRO A 316 16.69 -17.64 -22.02
C PRO A 316 16.12 -19.03 -22.33
N ALA A 317 16.72 -20.11 -21.79
CA ALA A 317 16.21 -21.47 -21.90
C ALA A 317 15.09 -21.79 -20.89
N HIS A 318 14.75 -20.89 -19.97
CA HIS A 318 13.64 -21.09 -19.04
C HIS A 318 12.30 -21.17 -19.83
N PRO A 319 11.43 -22.16 -19.56
CA PRO A 319 10.22 -22.39 -20.36
C PRO A 319 9.22 -21.23 -20.34
N GLN A 320 9.30 -20.36 -19.33
CA GLN A 320 8.49 -19.15 -19.19
C GLN A 320 9.32 -17.86 -19.37
N TYR A 321 10.52 -17.93 -19.96
CA TYR A 321 11.34 -16.75 -20.18
C TYR A 321 10.60 -15.74 -21.07
N ASP A 322 10.45 -14.52 -20.57
CA ASP A 322 9.92 -13.40 -21.34
C ASP A 322 11.08 -12.52 -21.82
N PRO A 323 11.37 -12.48 -23.13
CA PRO A 323 12.45 -11.67 -23.67
C PRO A 323 12.21 -10.16 -23.51
N SER A 324 10.96 -9.71 -23.31
CA SER A 324 10.64 -8.30 -23.11
C SER A 324 11.02 -7.82 -21.72
N THR A 325 10.96 -8.70 -20.71
CA THR A 325 11.34 -8.40 -19.33
C THR A 325 12.68 -9.00 -18.90
N GLY A 326 13.29 -9.85 -19.73
CA GLY A 326 14.58 -10.50 -19.45
C GLY A 326 14.54 -11.55 -18.33
N SER A 327 13.35 -12.01 -17.95
CA SER A 327 13.16 -12.97 -16.86
C SER A 327 11.82 -13.68 -17.01
N ALA A 328 11.76 -14.93 -16.56
CA ALA A 328 10.51 -15.59 -16.24
C ALA A 328 9.75 -14.86 -15.11
N PRO A 329 8.41 -14.87 -15.11
CA PRO A 329 7.62 -14.29 -14.04
C PRO A 329 7.85 -15.01 -12.70
N ALA A 330 7.66 -14.30 -11.59
CA ALA A 330 7.78 -14.86 -10.25
C ALA A 330 6.81 -16.05 -10.06
N PRO A 331 7.27 -17.18 -9.50
CA PRO A 331 6.40 -18.32 -9.22
C PRO A 331 5.36 -17.97 -8.15
N ARG A 332 4.44 -18.90 -7.90
CA ARG A 332 3.51 -18.77 -6.77
C ARG A 332 4.26 -18.93 -5.45
N SER A 333 3.78 -18.26 -4.41
CA SER A 333 4.33 -18.39 -3.06
C SER A 333 4.31 -19.86 -2.60
N PRO A 334 5.28 -20.29 -1.78
CA PRO A 334 5.34 -21.67 -1.32
C PRO A 334 4.13 -22.00 -0.44
N ALA A 335 3.71 -23.26 -0.48
CA ALA A 335 2.76 -23.79 0.49
C ALA A 335 3.43 -23.88 1.87
N LEU A 336 2.73 -23.45 2.91
CA LEU A 336 3.20 -23.58 4.29
C LEU A 336 2.72 -24.92 4.88
N PRO A 337 3.53 -25.60 5.69
CA PRO A 337 3.08 -26.77 6.43
C PRO A 337 1.89 -26.41 7.32
N SER A 338 0.88 -27.28 7.36
CA SER A 338 -0.24 -27.14 8.29
C SER A 338 0.31 -27.06 9.71
N THR A 339 -0.16 -26.08 10.49
CA THR A 339 0.11 -26.07 11.92
C THR A 339 -0.56 -27.31 12.51
N GLN A 340 0.24 -28.29 12.95
CA GLN A 340 -0.30 -29.33 13.80
C GLN A 340 -0.76 -28.62 15.07
N THR A 341 -2.07 -28.51 15.25
CA THR A 341 -2.67 -28.18 16.54
C THR A 341 -2.17 -29.22 17.54
N GLN A 342 -1.22 -28.81 18.40
CA GLN A 342 -0.90 -29.53 19.63
C GLN A 342 -1.86 -29.10 20.72
#